data_AF-A0A950YFX7-F1
#
_entry.id   AF-A0A950YFX7-F1
#
_cell.length_a   1.000
_cell.length_b   1.000
_cell.length_c   1.000
_cell.angle_alpha   90.00
_cell.angle_beta   90.00
_cell.angle_gamma   90.00
#
_symmetry.space_group_name_H-M   'P 1'
#
loop_
_entity.id
_entity.type
_entity.pdbx_description
1 polymer ?
#
loop_
_entity_poly.entity_id
_entity_poly.type
_entity_poly.pdbx_seq_one_letter_code
_entity_poly.pdbx_strand_id
1 'polypeptide(L)'
;MLVPSTAAIDLLLARRDRAAGASLMLAVGVTFTAALLLPFLLVTARPARRRRNILVGAALTAVPLIVLSVALFGFSLPNLSQQGSLLTPFSVPDLFGYVIGAGGGTWFILRLADIALVVAVVLLLRRRGDWLTRAGWAMVALIASLAWLMPWYVIWLLPLAAIASSVRLRRAAVVLTVFVVLTFMPVHSTVFGWLGFVPTHGAAWQASQRLQTKLYSYHEGSPFAYTR
;
A
#
# COMPACT_ATOMS: atom_id res chain seq x y z
N MET A 1 -1.96 -7.68 -9.33
CA MET A 1 -2.75 -6.48 -8.96
C MET A 1 -3.05 -5.59 -10.15
N LEU A 2 -2.05 -5.10 -10.90
CA LEU A 2 -2.26 -4.12 -11.99
C LEU A 2 -3.39 -4.50 -12.96
N VAL A 3 -3.25 -5.65 -13.61
CA VAL A 3 -4.20 -6.16 -14.62
C VAL A 3 -5.64 -6.24 -14.05
N PRO A 4 -5.90 -6.90 -12.91
CA PRO A 4 -7.25 -6.94 -12.35
C PRO A 4 -7.74 -5.57 -11.85
N SER A 5 -6.88 -4.67 -11.37
CA SER A 5 -7.29 -3.32 -10.99
C SER A 5 -7.68 -2.46 -12.21
N THR A 6 -6.91 -2.51 -13.29
CA THR A 6 -7.25 -1.81 -14.55
C THR A 6 -8.49 -2.40 -15.20
N ALA A 7 -8.62 -3.74 -15.20
CA ALA A 7 -9.81 -4.41 -15.68
C ALA A 7 -11.05 -4.04 -14.85
N ALA A 8 -10.94 -3.91 -13.52
CA ALA A 8 -12.03 -3.43 -12.69
C ALA A 8 -12.49 -2.01 -13.08
N ILE A 9 -11.55 -1.11 -13.39
CA ILE A 9 -11.85 0.25 -13.87
C ILE A 9 -12.55 0.19 -15.23
N ASP A 10 -11.99 -0.53 -16.19
CA ASP A 10 -12.55 -0.68 -17.54
C ASP A 10 -13.97 -1.29 -17.51
N LEU A 11 -14.15 -2.40 -16.79
CA LEU A 11 -15.44 -3.07 -16.64
C LEU A 11 -16.49 -2.17 -15.97
N LEU A 12 -16.09 -1.32 -15.02
CA LEU A 12 -16.98 -0.37 -14.38
C LEU A 12 -17.45 0.72 -15.35
N LEU A 13 -16.52 1.23 -16.18
CA LEU A 13 -16.82 2.21 -17.23
C LEU A 13 -17.72 1.59 -18.30
N ALA A 14 -17.48 0.33 -18.66
CA ALA A 14 -18.31 -0.48 -19.57
C ALA A 14 -19.64 -0.95 -18.95
N ARG A 15 -20.01 -0.49 -17.74
CA ARG A 15 -21.25 -0.82 -17.01
C ARG A 15 -21.39 -2.32 -16.66
N ARG A 16 -20.30 -3.09 -16.70
CA ARG A 16 -20.22 -4.50 -16.29
C ARG A 16 -19.92 -4.60 -14.78
N ASP A 17 -20.81 -4.03 -13.97
CA ASP A 17 -20.58 -3.79 -12.54
C ASP A 17 -20.22 -5.04 -11.71
N ARG A 18 -20.82 -6.20 -12.01
CA ARG A 18 -20.47 -7.48 -11.34
C ARG A 18 -19.05 -7.92 -11.66
N ALA A 19 -18.68 -7.87 -12.94
CA ALA A 19 -17.34 -8.22 -13.39
C ALA A 19 -16.30 -7.24 -12.83
N ALA A 20 -16.65 -5.95 -12.71
CA ALA A 20 -15.80 -4.95 -12.06
C ALA A 20 -15.53 -5.30 -10.59
N GLY A 21 -16.57 -5.67 -9.83
CA GLY A 21 -16.42 -6.12 -8.44
C GLY A 21 -15.59 -7.39 -8.29
N ALA A 22 -15.82 -8.38 -9.16
CA ALA A 22 -15.05 -9.62 -9.19
C ALA A 22 -13.57 -9.36 -9.50
N SER A 23 -13.29 -8.58 -10.54
CA SER A 23 -11.93 -8.21 -10.95
C SER A 23 -11.21 -7.43 -9.86
N LEU A 24 -11.90 -6.51 -9.17
CA LEU A 24 -11.33 -5.81 -8.02
C LEU A 24 -10.97 -6.79 -6.88
N MET A 25 -11.83 -7.75 -6.58
CA MET A 25 -11.56 -8.72 -5.52
C MET A 25 -10.39 -9.65 -5.85
N LEU A 26 -10.20 -10.01 -7.14
CA LEU A 26 -8.97 -10.68 -7.58
C LEU A 26 -7.73 -9.82 -7.31
N ALA A 27 -7.81 -8.50 -7.54
CA ALA A 27 -6.71 -7.60 -7.21
C ALA A 27 -6.43 -7.58 -5.69
N VAL A 28 -7.48 -7.57 -4.85
CA VAL A 28 -7.38 -7.64 -3.39
C VAL A 28 -6.72 -8.94 -2.94
N GLY A 29 -7.10 -10.07 -3.54
CA GLY A 29 -6.48 -11.37 -3.26
C GLY A 29 -4.98 -11.42 -3.57
N VAL A 30 -4.52 -10.66 -4.57
CA VAL A 30 -3.09 -10.51 -4.87
C VAL A 30 -2.41 -9.51 -3.94
N THR A 31 -3.07 -8.41 -3.60
CA THR A 31 -2.55 -7.42 -2.65
C THR A 31 -3.68 -6.67 -1.96
N PHE A 32 -3.65 -6.67 -0.63
CA PHE A 32 -4.71 -6.08 0.18
C PHE A 32 -4.90 -4.58 -0.06
N THR A 33 -3.85 -3.86 -0.48
CA THR A 33 -3.91 -2.43 -0.79
C THR A 33 -4.88 -2.08 -1.91
N ALA A 34 -5.20 -3.04 -2.80
CA ALA A 34 -6.22 -2.85 -3.83
C ALA A 34 -7.61 -2.61 -3.24
N ALA A 35 -7.87 -3.03 -2.00
CA ALA A 35 -9.15 -2.82 -1.32
C ALA A 35 -9.50 -1.33 -1.18
N LEU A 36 -8.48 -0.46 -1.19
CA LEU A 36 -8.64 0.98 -1.15
C LEU A 36 -9.47 1.53 -2.33
N LEU A 37 -9.49 0.84 -3.47
CA LEU A 37 -10.29 1.26 -4.63
C LEU A 37 -11.80 1.04 -4.43
N LEU A 38 -12.21 0.04 -3.65
CA LEU A 38 -13.61 -0.35 -3.47
C LEU A 38 -14.54 0.82 -3.10
N PRO A 39 -14.26 1.64 -2.07
CA PRO A 39 -15.16 2.75 -1.71
C PRO A 39 -15.28 3.78 -2.84
N PHE A 40 -14.23 4.02 -3.64
CA PHE A 40 -14.32 4.93 -4.79
C PHE A 40 -15.20 4.36 -5.90
N LEU A 41 -15.10 3.05 -6.18
CA LEU A 41 -15.98 2.34 -7.11
C LEU A 41 -17.45 2.42 -6.67
N LEU A 42 -17.73 2.24 -5.38
CA LEU A 42 -19.08 2.31 -4.84
C LEU A 42 -19.67 3.72 -4.89
N VAL A 43 -18.85 4.76 -4.65
CA VAL A 43 -19.28 6.16 -4.74
C VAL A 43 -19.69 6.53 -6.17
N THR A 44 -18.94 6.06 -7.18
CA THR A 44 -19.21 6.34 -8.60
C THR A 44 -20.34 5.49 -9.19
N ALA A 45 -20.55 4.26 -8.70
CA ALA A 45 -21.55 3.34 -9.22
C ALA A 45 -22.98 3.66 -8.77
N ARG A 46 -23.57 4.74 -9.29
CA ARG A 46 -24.98 5.11 -9.07
C ARG A 46 -25.85 4.64 -10.25
N PRO A 47 -27.08 4.16 -10.03
CA PRO A 47 -27.87 4.07 -8.77
C PRO A 47 -27.55 2.83 -7.91
N ALA A 48 -28.26 2.64 -6.78
CA ALA A 48 -28.00 1.59 -5.77
C ALA A 48 -27.88 0.16 -6.33
N ARG A 49 -28.63 -0.16 -7.41
CA ARG A 49 -28.54 -1.46 -8.11
C ARG A 49 -27.13 -1.75 -8.62
N ARG A 50 -26.39 -0.74 -9.11
CA ARG A 50 -25.01 -0.88 -9.59
C ARG A 50 -24.05 -1.19 -8.46
N ARG A 51 -24.19 -0.51 -7.31
CA ARG A 51 -23.44 -0.82 -6.08
C ARG A 51 -23.65 -2.26 -5.64
N ARG A 52 -24.90 -2.70 -5.61
CA ARG A 52 -25.24 -4.10 -5.27
C ARG A 52 -24.56 -5.07 -6.23
N ASN A 53 -24.56 -4.77 -7.54
CA ASN A 53 -23.88 -5.62 -8.52
C ASN A 53 -22.36 -5.70 -8.28
N ILE A 54 -21.69 -4.59 -7.95
CA ILE A 54 -20.27 -4.60 -7.57
C ILE A 54 -20.04 -5.47 -6.34
N LEU A 55 -20.84 -5.28 -5.29
CA LEU A 55 -20.71 -6.05 -4.05
C LEU A 55 -20.97 -7.54 -4.26
N VAL A 56 -21.96 -7.90 -5.09
CA VAL A 56 -22.24 -9.30 -5.46
C VAL A 56 -21.05 -9.91 -6.19
N GLY A 57 -20.51 -9.22 -7.21
CA GLY A 57 -19.33 -9.70 -7.93
C GLY A 57 -18.12 -9.86 -7.02
N ALA A 58 -17.87 -8.89 -6.15
CA ALA A 58 -16.80 -8.94 -5.17
C ALA A 58 -16.98 -10.11 -4.18
N ALA A 59 -18.18 -10.31 -3.65
CA ALA A 59 -18.48 -11.40 -2.72
C ALA A 59 -18.33 -12.78 -3.37
N LEU A 60 -18.84 -12.95 -4.60
CA LEU A 60 -18.73 -14.21 -5.36
C LEU A 60 -17.28 -14.60 -5.65
N THR A 61 -16.37 -13.62 -5.76
CA THR A 61 -14.93 -13.89 -5.90
C THR A 61 -14.22 -14.01 -4.55
N ALA A 62 -14.64 -13.28 -3.52
CA ALA A 62 -14.01 -13.34 -2.20
C ALA A 62 -14.19 -14.70 -1.53
N VAL A 63 -15.40 -15.26 -1.58
CA VAL A 63 -15.73 -16.55 -0.95
C VAL A 63 -14.80 -17.68 -1.41
N PRO A 64 -14.63 -17.98 -2.71
CA PRO A 64 -13.74 -19.06 -3.14
C PRO A 64 -12.26 -18.77 -2.82
N LEU A 65 -11.82 -17.51 -2.86
CA LEU A 65 -10.45 -17.15 -2.46
C LEU A 65 -10.20 -17.42 -0.97
N ILE A 66 -11.16 -17.06 -0.11
CA ILE A 66 -11.09 -17.31 1.33
C ILE A 66 -11.13 -18.81 1.61
N VAL A 67 -12.08 -19.54 0.99
CA VAL A 67 -12.19 -20.99 1.14
C VAL A 67 -10.91 -21.69 0.70
N LEU A 68 -10.34 -21.30 -0.45
CA LEU A 68 -9.09 -21.87 -0.94
C LEU A 68 -7.91 -21.52 -0.01
N SER A 69 -7.85 -20.30 0.49
CA SER A 69 -6.82 -19.89 1.46
C SER A 69 -6.89 -20.71 2.74
N VAL A 70 -8.09 -20.90 3.30
CA VAL A 70 -8.29 -21.71 4.51
C VAL A 70 -8.01 -23.19 4.24
N ALA A 71 -8.41 -23.71 3.08
CA ALA A 71 -8.17 -25.10 2.70
C ALA A 71 -6.68 -25.40 2.52
N LEU A 72 -5.90 -24.48 1.94
CA LEU A 72 -4.47 -24.67 1.67
C LEU A 72 -3.58 -24.32 2.87
N PHE A 73 -3.93 -23.28 3.63
CA PHE A 73 -3.07 -22.71 4.67
C PHE A 73 -3.63 -22.82 6.09
N GLY A 74 -4.83 -23.36 6.26
CA GLY A 74 -5.51 -23.43 7.55
C GLY A 74 -5.95 -22.06 8.09
N PHE A 75 -6.17 -21.99 9.40
CA PHE A 75 -6.56 -20.76 10.11
C PHE A 75 -5.37 -19.97 10.66
N SER A 76 -4.14 -20.38 10.35
CA SER A 76 -2.92 -19.66 10.75
C SER A 76 -2.84 -18.33 10.03
N LEU A 77 -3.27 -17.26 10.70
CA LEU A 77 -3.06 -15.90 10.21
C LEU A 77 -1.55 -15.60 10.23
N PRO A 78 -0.95 -15.19 9.10
CA PRO A 78 0.43 -14.72 9.11
C PRO A 78 0.56 -13.56 10.11
N ASN A 79 1.74 -13.42 10.73
CA ASN A 79 1.98 -12.45 11.78
C ASN A 79 2.07 -11.00 11.23
N LEU A 80 0.93 -10.47 10.81
CA LEU A 80 0.78 -9.17 10.15
C LEU A 80 1.21 -8.00 11.07
N SER A 81 1.10 -8.16 12.39
CA SER A 81 1.50 -7.14 13.36
C SER A 81 3.02 -6.99 13.46
N GLN A 82 3.78 -8.08 13.29
CA GLN A 82 5.25 -8.02 13.25
C GLN A 82 5.79 -7.52 11.91
N GLN A 83 5.09 -7.75 10.80
CA GLN A 83 5.47 -7.17 9.50
C GLN A 83 5.18 -5.67 9.44
N GLY A 84 4.10 -5.21 10.07
CA GLY A 84 3.75 -3.78 10.13
C GLY A 84 4.67 -2.93 11.00
N SER A 85 5.51 -3.55 11.85
CA SER A 85 6.53 -2.85 12.66
C SER A 85 7.89 -2.76 11.98
N LEU A 86 8.08 -3.38 10.81
CA LEU A 86 9.29 -3.22 10.02
C LEU A 86 9.33 -1.81 9.46
N LEU A 87 10.39 -1.08 9.80
CA LEU A 87 10.66 0.25 9.28
C LEU A 87 11.78 0.16 8.25
N THR A 88 11.52 0.69 7.06
CA THR A 88 12.60 1.06 6.15
C THR A 88 13.13 2.44 6.50
N PRO A 89 14.45 2.65 6.39
CA PRO A 89 14.98 3.99 6.38
C PRO A 89 14.34 4.73 5.20
N PHE A 90 14.08 6.02 5.36
CA PHE A 90 13.50 6.88 4.31
C PHE A 90 12.01 6.68 4.01
N SER A 91 11.26 5.90 4.80
CA SER A 91 9.80 5.99 4.73
C SER A 91 9.35 7.39 5.18
N VAL A 92 8.24 7.88 4.62
CA VAL A 92 7.75 9.23 4.94
C VAL A 92 7.47 9.42 6.44
N PRO A 93 6.86 8.46 7.16
CA PRO A 93 6.71 8.57 8.62
C PRO A 93 8.05 8.64 9.36
N ASP A 94 9.07 7.90 8.90
CA ASP A 94 10.40 7.90 9.50
C ASP A 94 11.12 9.24 9.32
N LEU A 95 11.13 9.76 8.08
CA LEU A 95 11.69 11.08 7.77
C LEU A 95 10.97 12.19 8.55
N PHE A 96 9.65 12.13 8.62
CA PHE A 96 8.86 13.09 9.38
C PHE A 96 9.23 13.06 10.87
N GLY A 97 9.34 11.86 11.44
CA GLY A 97 9.77 11.66 12.82
C GLY A 97 11.17 12.19 13.11
N TYR A 98 12.09 12.06 12.15
CA TYR A 98 13.42 12.63 12.28
C TYR A 98 13.39 14.16 12.26
N VAL A 99 12.65 14.76 11.32
CA VAL A 99 12.54 16.22 11.17
C VAL A 99 11.94 16.89 12.41
N ILE A 100 10.97 16.26 13.07
CA ILE A 100 10.36 16.80 14.29
C ILE A 100 11.14 16.47 15.59
N GLY A 101 12.32 15.85 15.47
CA GLY A 101 13.16 15.51 16.63
C GLY A 101 12.69 14.29 17.43
N ALA A 102 11.74 13.51 16.92
CA ALA A 102 11.22 12.31 17.57
C ALA A 102 12.07 11.04 17.34
N GLY A 103 13.18 11.17 16.58
CA GLY A 103 14.15 10.09 16.38
C GLY A 103 13.75 9.02 15.36
N GLY A 104 12.83 9.34 14.44
CA GLY A 104 12.37 8.45 13.36
C GLY A 104 10.93 7.98 13.54
N GLY A 105 10.55 6.89 12.86
CA GLY A 105 9.18 6.37 12.81
C GLY A 105 8.75 5.64 14.08
N THR A 106 8.56 6.37 15.18
CA THR A 106 8.05 5.82 16.44
C THR A 106 6.61 5.30 16.29
N TRP A 107 6.17 4.43 17.20
CA TRP A 107 4.81 3.86 17.19
C TRP A 107 3.71 4.94 17.13
N PHE A 108 3.93 6.08 17.77
CA PHE A 108 3.01 7.21 17.77
C PHE A 108 2.93 7.88 16.39
N ILE A 109 4.07 8.06 15.71
CA ILE A 109 4.13 8.65 14.38
C ILE A 109 3.49 7.72 13.34
N LEU A 110 3.75 6.41 13.44
CA LEU A 110 3.08 5.43 12.58
C LEU A 110 1.57 5.46 12.78
N ARG A 111 1.10 5.51 14.03
CA ARG A 111 -0.33 5.64 14.32
C ARG A 111 -0.92 6.94 13.76
N LEU A 112 -0.19 8.04 13.85
CA LEU A 112 -0.62 9.32 13.29
C LEU A 112 -0.72 9.25 11.76
N ALA A 113 0.21 8.57 11.10
CA ALA A 113 0.18 8.34 9.66
C ALA A 113 -1.05 7.50 9.24
N ASP A 114 -1.40 6.45 10.00
CA ASP A 114 -2.62 5.67 9.77
C ASP A 114 -3.88 6.52 9.90
N ILE A 115 -3.97 7.34 10.95
CA ILE A 115 -5.10 8.24 11.18
C ILE A 115 -5.19 9.26 10.04
N ALA A 116 -4.07 9.86 9.64
CA ALA A 116 -4.00 10.81 8.54
C ALA A 116 -4.45 10.17 7.21
N LEU A 117 -4.07 8.92 6.94
CA LEU A 117 -4.55 8.16 5.78
C LEU A 117 -6.07 8.02 5.81
N VAL A 118 -6.65 7.54 6.91
CA VAL A 118 -8.11 7.35 7.03
C VAL A 118 -8.84 8.67 6.81
N VAL A 119 -8.37 9.75 7.44
CA VAL A 119 -8.94 11.09 7.26
C VAL A 119 -8.83 11.54 5.80
N ALA A 120 -7.68 11.38 5.16
CA ALA A 120 -7.47 11.74 3.75
C ALA A 120 -8.43 10.98 2.83
N VAL A 121 -8.59 9.66 3.04
CA VAL A 121 -9.51 8.82 2.26
C VAL A 121 -10.96 9.27 2.45
N VAL A 122 -11.40 9.52 3.68
CA VAL A 122 -12.76 10.01 3.97
C VAL A 122 -13.02 11.36 3.30
N LEU A 123 -12.06 12.29 3.40
CA LEU A 123 -12.17 13.60 2.73
C LEU A 123 -12.24 13.45 1.21
N LEU A 124 -11.41 12.58 0.62
CA LEU A 124 -11.42 12.30 -0.81
C LEU A 124 -12.72 11.63 -1.27
N LEU A 125 -13.31 10.74 -0.48
CA LEU A 125 -14.61 10.14 -0.79
C LEU A 125 -15.75 11.16 -0.79
N ARG A 126 -15.69 12.16 0.11
CA ARG A 126 -16.69 13.23 0.24
C ARG A 126 -16.58 14.31 -0.85
N ARG A 127 -15.38 14.50 -1.42
CA ARG A 127 -15.17 15.48 -2.50
C ARG A 127 -15.97 15.13 -3.77
N ARG A 128 -16.36 16.16 -4.53
CA ARG A 128 -16.96 16.00 -5.87
C ARG A 128 -15.87 15.96 -6.94
N GLY A 129 -16.24 15.55 -8.15
CA GLY A 129 -15.33 15.48 -9.30
C GLY A 129 -14.85 14.06 -9.62
N ASP A 130 -13.83 13.99 -10.48
CA ASP A 130 -13.28 12.74 -11.00
C ASP A 130 -12.90 11.78 -9.86
N TRP A 131 -13.57 10.63 -9.84
CA TRP A 131 -13.37 9.61 -8.81
C TRP A 131 -12.00 8.93 -8.97
N LEU A 132 -11.47 8.87 -10.20
CA LEU A 132 -10.21 8.20 -10.48
C LEU A 132 -9.02 9.03 -10.01
N THR A 133 -9.06 10.33 -10.24
CA THR A 133 -8.11 11.29 -9.63
C THR A 133 -8.10 11.16 -8.10
N ARG A 134 -9.28 11.04 -7.46
CA ARG A 134 -9.39 10.93 -5.99
C ARG A 134 -8.88 9.58 -5.47
N ALA A 135 -9.16 8.49 -6.19
CA ALA A 135 -8.59 7.17 -5.89
C ALA A 135 -7.06 7.18 -6.03
N GLY A 136 -6.52 7.88 -7.05
CA GLY A 136 -5.08 8.08 -7.20
C GLY A 136 -4.45 8.84 -6.03
N TRP A 137 -5.06 9.94 -5.59
CA TRP A 137 -4.59 10.67 -4.40
C TRP A 137 -4.70 9.84 -3.11
N ALA A 138 -5.71 8.98 -2.99
CA ALA A 138 -5.80 8.05 -1.88
C ALA A 138 -4.64 7.03 -1.91
N MET A 139 -4.25 6.55 -3.09
CA MET A 139 -3.08 5.70 -3.26
C MET A 139 -1.78 6.43 -2.92
N VAL A 140 -1.64 7.71 -3.29
CA VAL A 140 -0.50 8.54 -2.85
C VAL A 140 -0.46 8.65 -1.34
N ALA A 141 -1.60 8.93 -0.69
CA ALA A 141 -1.69 9.02 0.77
C ALA A 141 -1.34 7.69 1.45
N LEU A 142 -1.77 6.56 0.87
CA LEU A 142 -1.41 5.23 1.36
C LEU A 142 0.10 5.02 1.27
N ILE A 143 0.73 5.32 0.13
CA ILE A 143 2.17 5.13 -0.02
C ILE A 143 2.94 6.04 0.96
N ALA A 144 2.46 7.26 1.19
CA ALA A 144 3.04 8.20 2.15
C ALA A 144 2.82 7.80 3.62
N SER A 145 1.87 6.92 3.95
CA SER A 145 1.65 6.47 5.32
C SER A 145 2.38 5.16 5.66
N LEU A 146 2.99 4.49 4.68
CA LEU A 146 3.64 3.19 4.89
C LEU A 146 4.92 3.33 5.71
N ALA A 147 5.03 2.54 6.78
CA ALA A 147 6.26 2.41 7.59
C ALA A 147 7.37 1.68 6.81
N TRP A 148 6.97 0.68 6.03
CA TRP A 148 7.83 -0.11 5.17
C TRP A 148 7.58 0.30 3.72
N LEU A 149 8.40 1.18 3.16
CA LEU A 149 8.27 1.66 1.78
C LEU A 149 9.22 0.89 0.87
N MET A 150 8.70 0.23 -0.17
CA MET A 150 9.50 -0.52 -1.14
C MET A 150 9.41 0.06 -2.56
N PRO A 151 10.43 -0.16 -3.41
CA PRO A 151 10.49 0.37 -4.77
C PRO A 151 9.25 0.15 -5.63
N TRP A 152 8.73 -1.07 -5.55
CA TRP A 152 7.61 -1.53 -6.35
C TRP A 152 6.25 -0.96 -5.92
N TYR A 153 6.15 -0.24 -4.80
CA TYR A 153 4.87 0.31 -4.35
C TYR A 153 4.32 1.40 -5.27
N VAL A 154 5.22 2.09 -5.99
CA VAL A 154 4.85 3.09 -7.00
C VAL A 154 4.01 2.47 -8.11
N ILE A 155 4.19 1.18 -8.40
CA ILE A 155 3.44 0.45 -9.42
C ILE A 155 1.93 0.49 -9.13
N TRP A 156 1.52 0.53 -7.86
CA TRP A 156 0.11 0.61 -7.47
C TRP A 156 -0.56 1.92 -7.91
N LEU A 157 0.22 3.01 -7.98
CA LEU A 157 -0.23 4.34 -8.35
C LEU A 157 -0.28 4.56 -9.87
N LEU A 158 0.64 3.96 -10.63
CA LEU A 158 0.80 4.18 -12.07
C LEU A 158 -0.49 4.05 -12.89
N PRO A 159 -1.30 2.97 -12.79
CA PRO A 159 -2.51 2.85 -13.61
C PRO A 159 -3.54 3.95 -13.30
N LEU A 160 -3.65 4.36 -12.04
CA LEU A 160 -4.56 5.44 -11.62
C LEU A 160 -4.07 6.78 -12.18
N ALA A 161 -2.77 7.06 -12.09
CA ALA A 161 -2.18 8.30 -12.60
C ALA A 161 -2.22 8.38 -14.14
N ALA A 162 -2.04 7.25 -14.83
CA ALA A 162 -2.08 7.18 -16.29
C ALA A 162 -3.48 7.47 -16.84
N ILE A 163 -4.51 6.86 -16.23
CA ILE A 163 -5.90 6.96 -16.72
C ILE A 163 -6.60 8.23 -16.19
N ALA A 164 -6.23 8.73 -15.00
CA ALA A 164 -6.82 9.95 -14.46
C ALA A 164 -6.51 11.19 -15.31
N SER A 165 -7.41 12.18 -15.25
CA SER A 165 -7.28 13.45 -15.97
C SER A 165 -6.32 14.46 -15.32
N SER A 166 -5.84 14.18 -14.11
CA SER A 166 -5.06 15.13 -13.31
C SER A 166 -3.56 15.12 -13.61
N VAL A 167 -3.06 16.22 -14.17
CA VAL A 167 -1.61 16.47 -14.37
C VAL A 167 -0.87 16.49 -13.03
N ARG A 168 -1.50 17.01 -11.97
CA ARG A 168 -0.89 17.05 -10.62
C ARG A 168 -0.64 15.64 -10.08
N LEU A 169 -1.57 14.72 -10.30
CA LEU A 169 -1.42 13.32 -9.91
C LEU A 169 -0.29 12.64 -10.69
N ARG A 170 -0.19 12.89 -12.00
CA ARG A 170 0.92 12.37 -12.82
C ARG A 170 2.28 12.89 -12.36
N ARG A 171 2.38 14.19 -12.05
CA ARG A 171 3.60 14.78 -11.46
C ARG A 171 3.94 14.15 -10.11
N ALA A 172 2.95 13.98 -9.23
CA ALA A 172 3.15 13.30 -7.96
C ALA A 172 3.65 11.86 -8.15
N ALA A 173 3.11 11.12 -9.12
CA ALA A 173 3.58 9.79 -9.46
C ALA A 173 5.04 9.80 -9.93
N VAL A 174 5.42 10.72 -10.83
CA VAL A 174 6.82 10.87 -11.29
C VAL A 174 7.76 11.21 -10.14
N VAL A 175 7.40 12.19 -9.31
CA VAL A 175 8.20 12.59 -8.13
C VAL A 175 8.37 11.41 -7.17
N LEU A 176 7.29 10.67 -6.90
CA LEU A 176 7.33 9.49 -6.05
C LEU A 176 8.20 8.39 -6.65
N THR A 177 8.12 8.15 -7.97
CA THR A 177 9.03 7.21 -8.67
C THR A 177 10.48 7.61 -8.47
N VAL A 178 10.82 8.89 -8.72
CA VAL A 178 12.20 9.38 -8.59
C VAL A 178 12.67 9.26 -7.15
N PHE A 179 11.86 9.71 -6.18
CA PHE A 179 12.18 9.60 -4.75
C PHE A 179 12.49 8.16 -4.35
N VAL A 180 11.61 7.23 -4.72
CA VAL A 180 11.72 5.82 -4.37
C VAL A 180 12.88 5.12 -5.09
N VAL A 181 13.20 5.49 -6.33
CA VAL A 181 14.39 4.98 -7.01
C VAL A 181 15.65 5.48 -6.30
N LEU A 182 15.73 6.78 -5.99
CA LEU A 182 16.89 7.38 -5.34
C LEU A 182 17.16 6.80 -3.93
N THR A 183 16.11 6.56 -3.13
CA THR A 183 16.27 5.98 -1.79
C THR A 183 16.74 4.52 -1.80
N PHE A 184 16.57 3.81 -2.91
CA PHE A 184 17.00 2.41 -3.07
C PHE A 184 18.23 2.23 -3.96
N MET A 185 18.78 3.30 -4.54
CA MET A 185 20.05 3.24 -5.26
C MET A 185 21.18 2.89 -4.28
N PRO A 186 22.10 1.97 -4.62
CA PRO A 186 23.22 1.58 -3.74
C PRO A 186 24.10 2.76 -3.27
N VAL A 187 24.09 3.86 -4.02
CA VAL A 187 24.89 5.08 -3.79
C VAL A 187 24.27 6.00 -2.72
N HIS A 188 23.06 5.70 -2.21
CA HIS A 188 22.37 6.56 -1.24
C HIS A 188 23.19 6.82 0.02
N SER A 189 23.94 5.83 0.55
CA SER A 189 24.78 5.99 1.73
C SER A 189 25.89 7.03 1.54
N THR A 190 26.45 7.12 0.33
CA THR A 190 27.47 8.11 -0.01
C THR A 190 26.85 9.50 -0.14
N VAL A 191 25.75 9.64 -0.88
CA VAL A 191 25.11 10.95 -1.11
C VAL A 191 24.54 11.54 0.18
N PHE A 192 23.87 10.72 1.00
CA PHE A 192 23.28 11.18 2.26
C PHE A 192 24.33 11.41 3.37
N GLY A 193 25.44 10.67 3.35
CA GLY A 193 26.60 10.92 4.22
C GLY A 193 27.24 12.29 3.96
N TRP A 194 27.34 12.72 2.70
CA TRP A 194 27.82 14.06 2.34
C TRP A 194 26.87 15.18 2.77
N LEU A 195 25.57 14.90 2.87
CA LEU A 195 24.55 15.84 3.37
C LEU A 195 24.41 15.84 4.90
N GLY A 196 25.22 15.05 5.62
CA GLY A 196 25.14 14.93 7.08
C GLY A 196 23.86 14.26 7.60
N PHE A 197 23.07 13.64 6.71
CA PHE A 197 21.76 13.07 7.03
C PHE A 197 21.85 11.55 7.01
N VAL A 198 22.07 10.92 8.17
CA VAL A 198 22.26 9.47 8.28
C VAL A 198 21.09 8.85 9.06
N PRO A 199 19.93 8.60 8.42
CA PRO A 199 18.76 8.03 9.10
C PRO A 199 19.02 6.60 9.62
N THR A 200 20.09 5.93 9.16
CA THR A 200 20.55 4.64 9.66
C THR A 200 21.19 4.67 11.05
N HIS A 201 21.21 5.82 11.73
CA HIS A 201 21.64 5.94 13.14
C HIS A 201 20.50 6.22 14.12
N GLY A 202 19.26 6.39 13.64
CA GLY A 202 18.09 6.62 14.50
C GLY A 202 17.75 5.42 15.38
N ALA A 203 17.27 5.67 16.61
CA ALA A 203 16.86 4.63 17.55
C ALA A 203 15.74 3.73 16.98
N ALA A 204 14.84 4.29 16.17
CA ALA A 204 13.79 3.54 15.47
C ALA A 204 14.36 2.54 14.44
N TRP A 205 15.40 2.94 13.69
CA TRP A 205 16.08 2.07 12.75
C TRP A 205 16.83 0.93 13.45
N GLN A 206 17.54 1.23 14.55
CA GLN A 206 18.23 0.20 15.33
C GLN A 206 17.25 -0.82 15.92
N ALA A 207 16.07 -0.37 16.36
CA ALA A 207 15.01 -1.25 16.82
C ALA A 207 14.48 -2.15 15.70
N SER A 208 14.25 -1.59 14.50
CA SER A 208 13.85 -2.33 13.29
C SER A 208 14.88 -3.40 12.91
N GLN A 209 16.17 -3.04 12.91
CA GLN A 209 17.27 -3.97 12.62
C GLN A 209 17.33 -5.13 13.62
N ARG A 210 17.18 -4.86 14.92
CA ARG A 210 17.15 -5.94 15.95
C ARG A 210 15.97 -6.89 15.75
N LEU A 211 14.80 -6.37 15.38
CA LEU A 211 13.64 -7.18 15.01
C LEU A 211 13.92 -8.04 13.78
N GLN A 212 14.53 -7.46 12.76
CA GLN A 212 14.88 -8.16 11.53
C GLN A 212 15.90 -9.29 11.79
N THR A 213 16.97 -9.05 12.54
CA THR A 213 17.93 -10.09 12.95
C THR A 213 17.25 -11.22 13.74
N LYS A 214 16.35 -10.87 14.66
CA LYS A 214 15.60 -11.87 15.43
C LYS A 214 14.73 -12.75 14.53
N LEU A 215 14.02 -12.16 13.57
CA LEU A 215 13.21 -12.91 12.60
C LEU A 215 14.06 -13.85 11.73
N TYR A 216 15.26 -13.43 11.31
CA TYR A 216 16.18 -14.30 10.57
C TYR A 216 16.71 -15.47 11.43
N SER A 217 17.04 -15.22 12.70
CA SER A 217 17.55 -16.27 13.60
C SER A 217 16.52 -17.38 13.90
N TYR A 218 15.21 -17.08 13.85
CA TYR A 218 14.16 -18.10 13.98
C TYR A 218 14.07 -19.03 12.77
N HIS A 219 14.51 -18.60 11.58
CA HIS A 219 14.52 -19.47 10.40
C HIS A 219 15.68 -20.48 10.43
N GLU A 220 16.85 -20.10 10.96
CA GLU A 220 18.00 -21.00 11.11
C GLU A 220 17.81 -22.05 12.22
N GLY A 221 16.97 -21.78 13.21
CA GLY A 221 16.63 -22.72 14.29
C GLY A 221 15.50 -23.71 13.98
N SER A 222 14.92 -23.67 12.77
CA SER A 222 13.86 -24.61 12.37
C SER A 222 14.45 -25.92 11.82
N PRO A 223 13.92 -27.11 12.16
CA PRO A 223 14.46 -28.40 11.74
C PRO A 223 14.35 -28.69 10.22
N PHE A 224 13.92 -27.70 9.44
CA PHE A 224 13.86 -27.74 7.97
C PHE A 224 14.91 -26.83 7.33
N ALA A 225 16.04 -26.61 8.00
CA ALA A 225 17.22 -26.04 7.38
C ALA A 225 17.67 -26.98 6.24
N TYR A 226 17.46 -26.53 5.01
CA TYR A 226 17.85 -27.20 3.78
C TYR A 226 19.32 -27.65 3.86
N THR A 227 19.53 -28.97 3.94
CA THR A 227 20.77 -29.60 3.49
C THR A 227 20.98 -29.21 2.03
N ARG A 228 22.06 -28.47 1.77
CA ARG A 228 22.60 -28.23 0.43
C ARG A 228 23.01 -29.53 -0.25
#